data_AF-A0A061P5J0-F1
#
_entry.id   AF-A0A061P5J0-F1
#
_cell.length_a   1.000
_cell.length_b   1.000
_cell.length_c   1.000
_cell.angle_alpha   90.00
_cell.angle_beta   90.00
_cell.angle_gamma   90.00
#
_symmetry.space_group_name_H-M   'P 1'
#
loop_
_entity.id
_entity.type
_entity.pdbx_description
1 polymer ?
#
loop_
_entity_poly.entity_id
_entity_poly.type
_entity_poly.pdbx_seq_one_letter_code
_entity_poly.pdbx_strand_id
1 'polypeptide(L)'
;MTTSTVSIEPLALHIGLVGLAIFIGYWILEALVWVEEVLWLDTGVEIIAHVPLFPFAMIGGIIVQVFMTRYDKNDIVDRQIVSRIQNTALDLLIVSALATLSLQVIGDNLWEFIILAVVGVVLNVIMFIYLAPRMIPHFWFERGIGDFGQSMGVAATGIMLMKIVDPEQKTPAMKAFGYKQIFFEPMVGGGLVTAAAMPLIINFGAVPFLIATTLLTVAFWLLGVLYFGKNKQNERRE
;
A
#
# COMPACT_ATOMS: atom_id res chain seq x y z
N MET A 1 7.44 14.84 32.86
CA MET A 1 6.35 15.39 32.01
C MET A 1 5.89 14.35 30.98
N THR A 2 5.56 13.11 31.40
CA THR A 2 5.08 12.04 30.51
C THR A 2 3.71 11.48 30.91
N THR A 3 3.15 11.95 32.03
CA THR A 3 1.86 11.52 32.59
C THR A 3 0.92 12.71 32.91
N SER A 4 1.27 13.93 32.49
CA SER A 4 0.37 15.08 32.64
C SER A 4 -0.86 14.90 31.74
N THR A 5 -2.04 15.30 32.23
CA THR A 5 -3.30 15.30 31.48
C THR A 5 -3.17 15.98 30.11
N VAL A 6 -2.36 17.04 30.04
CA VAL A 6 -1.97 17.77 28.83
C VAL A 6 -1.37 16.89 27.72
N SER A 7 -0.82 15.71 28.04
CA SER A 7 -0.25 14.77 27.07
C SER A 7 -1.10 13.52 26.84
N ILE A 8 -1.88 13.11 27.84
CA ILE A 8 -2.76 11.91 27.76
C ILE A 8 -3.99 12.22 26.92
N GLU A 9 -4.61 13.38 27.10
CA GLU A 9 -5.84 13.77 26.39
C GLU A 9 -5.65 13.86 24.87
N PRO A 10 -4.57 14.48 24.34
CA PRO A 10 -4.32 14.48 22.90
C PRO A 10 -4.07 13.07 22.35
N LEU A 11 -3.30 12.23 23.04
CA LEU A 11 -3.04 10.87 22.57
C LEU A 11 -4.32 10.04 22.50
N ALA A 12 -5.16 10.11 23.54
CA ALA A 12 -6.43 9.40 23.60
C ALA A 12 -7.40 9.85 22.48
N LEU A 13 -7.47 11.16 22.22
CA LEU A 13 -8.25 11.71 21.10
C LEU A 13 -7.82 11.11 19.76
N HIS A 14 -6.51 11.09 19.49
CA HIS A 14 -5.98 10.57 18.22
C HIS A 14 -6.17 9.07 18.08
N ILE A 15 -5.99 8.30 19.15
CA ILE A 15 -6.32 6.87 19.16
C ILE A 15 -7.81 6.68 18.89
N GLY A 16 -8.68 7.51 19.47
CA GLY A 16 -10.12 7.52 19.21
C GLY A 16 -10.46 7.81 17.75
N LEU A 17 -9.80 8.77 17.11
CA LEU A 17 -9.98 9.08 15.68
C LEU A 17 -9.54 7.91 14.78
N VAL A 18 -8.41 7.28 15.09
CA VAL A 18 -7.93 6.08 14.38
C VAL A 18 -8.90 4.91 14.59
N GLY A 19 -9.38 4.69 15.80
CA GLY A 19 -10.38 3.68 16.12
C GLY A 19 -11.70 3.92 15.40
N LEU A 20 -12.16 5.18 15.31
CA LEU A 20 -13.34 5.57 14.56
C LEU A 20 -13.18 5.30 13.06
N ALA A 21 -12.01 5.58 12.49
CA ALA A 21 -11.71 5.26 11.09
C ALA A 21 -11.81 3.75 10.82
N ILE A 22 -11.23 2.92 11.70
CA ILE A 22 -11.31 1.46 11.61
C ILE A 22 -12.77 1.00 11.75
N PHE A 23 -13.52 1.56 12.71
CA PHE A 23 -14.92 1.22 12.94
C PHE A 23 -15.80 1.55 11.74
N ILE A 24 -15.62 2.72 11.11
CA ILE A 24 -16.32 3.09 9.88
C ILE A 24 -15.98 2.09 8.77
N GLY A 25 -14.70 1.74 8.60
CA GLY A 25 -14.27 0.74 7.63
C GLY A 25 -14.91 -0.64 7.88
N TYR A 26 -15.00 -1.04 9.14
CA TYR A 26 -15.64 -2.30 9.54
C TYR A 26 -17.13 -2.30 9.18
N TRP A 27 -17.85 -1.22 9.50
CA TRP A 27 -19.25 -1.07 9.13
C TRP A 27 -19.48 -1.06 7.62
N ILE A 28 -18.57 -0.45 6.84
CA ILE A 28 -18.64 -0.48 5.37
C ILE A 28 -18.50 -1.92 4.87
N LEU A 29 -17.52 -2.67 5.38
CA LEU A 29 -17.31 -4.06 4.99
C LEU A 29 -18.53 -4.92 5.34
N GLU A 30 -19.02 -4.85 6.58
CA GLU A 30 -20.19 -5.62 7.02
C GLU A 30 -21.45 -5.26 6.22
N ALA A 31 -21.65 -3.98 5.90
CA ALA A 31 -22.77 -3.58 5.04
C ALA A 31 -22.66 -4.17 3.64
N LEU A 32 -21.44 -4.26 3.08
CA LEU A 32 -21.23 -4.86 1.77
C LEU A 32 -21.41 -6.38 1.79
N VAL A 33 -20.95 -7.07 2.84
CA VAL A 33 -21.17 -8.51 3.04
C VAL A 33 -22.67 -8.78 3.17
N TRP A 34 -23.39 -7.98 3.97
CA TRP A 34 -24.84 -8.12 4.11
C TRP A 34 -25.58 -7.89 2.77
N VAL A 35 -25.17 -6.89 1.98
CA VAL A 35 -25.71 -6.69 0.63
C VAL A 35 -25.39 -7.88 -0.27
N GLU A 36 -24.20 -8.48 -0.14
CA GLU A 36 -23.81 -9.66 -0.92
C GLU A 36 -24.71 -10.85 -0.60
N GLU A 37 -24.94 -11.13 0.69
CA GLU A 37 -25.82 -12.20 1.16
C GLU A 37 -27.26 -12.01 0.68
N VAL A 38 -27.79 -10.79 0.67
CA VAL A 38 -29.18 -10.52 0.24
C VAL A 38 -29.34 -10.66 -1.28
N LEU A 39 -28.34 -10.27 -2.07
CA LEU A 39 -28.43 -10.24 -3.54
C LEU A 39 -28.04 -11.57 -4.21
N TRP A 40 -27.14 -12.36 -3.61
CA TRP A 40 -26.53 -13.53 -4.26
C TRP A 40 -26.81 -14.86 -3.54
N LEU A 41 -27.97 -14.97 -2.88
CA LEU A 41 -28.48 -16.17 -2.17
C LEU A 41 -28.27 -17.51 -2.91
N ASP A 42 -28.32 -17.52 -4.24
CA ASP A 42 -28.35 -18.75 -5.05
C ASP A 42 -27.06 -19.07 -5.84
N THR A 43 -26.03 -18.23 -5.79
CA THR A 43 -24.82 -18.42 -6.65
C THR A 43 -23.63 -19.05 -5.93
N GLY A 44 -23.61 -19.05 -4.59
CA GLY A 44 -22.54 -19.66 -3.78
C GLY A 44 -21.17 -18.99 -3.93
N VAL A 45 -21.13 -17.77 -4.46
CA VAL A 45 -19.89 -17.01 -4.71
C VAL A 45 -19.77 -15.92 -3.66
N GLU A 46 -18.97 -16.17 -2.62
CA GLU A 46 -18.65 -15.21 -1.55
C GLU A 46 -17.34 -14.49 -1.88
N ILE A 47 -17.40 -13.34 -2.54
CA ILE A 47 -16.20 -12.57 -2.91
C ILE A 47 -15.88 -11.55 -1.84
N ILE A 48 -16.89 -10.82 -1.34
CA ILE A 48 -16.70 -9.71 -0.40
C ILE A 48 -16.35 -10.23 0.99
N ALA A 49 -16.93 -11.36 1.42
CA ALA A 49 -16.60 -11.98 2.71
C ALA A 49 -15.10 -12.29 2.91
N HIS A 50 -14.37 -12.55 1.83
CA HIS A 50 -12.93 -12.86 1.86
C HIS A 50 -12.05 -11.62 1.79
N VAL A 51 -12.65 -10.43 1.65
CA VAL A 51 -11.90 -9.19 1.53
C VAL A 51 -11.41 -8.74 2.92
N PRO A 52 -10.12 -8.38 3.07
CA PRO A 52 -9.60 -7.89 4.34
C PRO A 52 -10.25 -6.56 4.77
N LEU A 53 -10.28 -6.31 6.07
CA LEU A 53 -10.78 -5.06 6.65
C LEU A 53 -9.93 -3.82 6.28
N PHE A 54 -8.62 -4.00 6.08
CA PHE A 54 -7.65 -2.91 5.92
C PHE A 54 -8.01 -1.87 4.81
N PRO A 55 -8.34 -2.27 3.57
CA PRO A 55 -8.79 -1.34 2.53
C PRO A 55 -9.98 -0.47 2.94
N PHE A 56 -10.94 -1.05 3.66
CA PHE A 56 -12.12 -0.31 4.12
C PHE A 56 -11.79 0.60 5.31
N ALA A 57 -10.89 0.18 6.20
CA ALA A 57 -10.35 1.04 7.24
C ALA A 57 -9.62 2.27 6.66
N MET A 58 -8.92 2.12 5.53
CA MET A 58 -8.36 3.27 4.81
C MET A 58 -9.44 4.23 4.29
N ILE A 59 -10.53 3.72 3.73
CA ILE A 59 -11.68 4.53 3.31
C ILE A 59 -12.28 5.25 4.52
N GLY A 60 -12.46 4.55 5.64
CA GLY A 60 -12.88 5.15 6.91
C GLY A 60 -11.94 6.28 7.37
N GLY A 61 -10.62 6.09 7.22
CA GLY A 61 -9.61 7.12 7.50
C GLY A 61 -9.77 8.36 6.61
N ILE A 62 -10.03 8.18 5.31
CA ILE A 62 -10.32 9.27 4.39
C ILE A 62 -11.60 10.01 4.80
N ILE A 63 -12.66 9.28 5.17
CA ILE A 63 -13.92 9.89 5.64
C ILE A 63 -13.68 10.74 6.89
N VAL A 64 -12.98 10.19 7.90
CA VAL A 64 -12.61 10.93 9.12
C VAL A 64 -11.76 12.15 8.77
N GLN A 65 -10.77 12.01 7.88
CA GLN A 65 -9.91 13.12 7.46
C GLN A 65 -10.69 14.22 6.74
N VAL A 66 -11.61 13.89 5.84
CA VAL A 66 -12.48 14.85 5.14
C VAL A 66 -13.38 15.57 6.14
N PHE A 67 -13.95 14.83 7.10
CA PHE A 67 -14.80 15.43 8.12
C PHE A 67 -14.02 16.39 9.03
N MET A 68 -12.84 15.98 9.52
CA MET A 68 -11.97 16.85 10.31
C MET A 68 -11.58 18.10 9.51
N THR A 69 -11.09 17.95 8.28
CA THR A 69 -10.67 19.10 7.44
C THR A 69 -11.80 20.09 7.17
N ARG A 70 -13.07 19.64 7.18
CA ARG A 70 -14.23 20.50 6.88
C ARG A 70 -14.85 21.14 8.12
N TYR A 71 -14.84 20.46 9.26
CA TYR A 71 -15.59 20.85 10.45
C TYR A 71 -14.71 21.23 11.64
N ASP A 72 -13.48 20.73 11.70
CA ASP A 72 -12.52 21.13 12.71
C ASP A 72 -11.87 22.46 12.31
N LYS A 73 -12.13 23.50 13.10
CA LYS A 73 -11.58 24.84 12.90
C LYS A 73 -10.36 25.10 13.78
N ASN A 74 -10.06 24.19 14.70
CA ASN A 74 -9.00 24.36 15.71
C ASN A 74 -7.79 23.47 15.42
N ASP A 75 -7.77 22.75 14.29
CA ASP A 75 -6.73 21.81 13.89
C ASP A 75 -6.31 20.88 15.05
N ILE A 76 -7.30 20.25 15.70
CA ILE A 76 -7.10 19.35 16.84
C ILE A 76 -6.33 18.07 16.46
N VAL A 77 -6.21 17.79 15.15
CA VAL A 77 -5.46 16.65 14.62
C VAL A 77 -3.98 17.01 14.44
N ASP A 78 -3.15 16.54 15.37
CA ASP A 78 -1.70 16.62 15.34
C ASP A 78 -1.09 15.45 14.53
N ARG A 79 -0.49 15.80 13.39
CA ARG A 79 0.21 14.87 12.50
C ARG A 79 1.36 14.12 13.17
N GLN A 80 2.06 14.72 14.12
CA GLN A 80 3.15 14.05 14.85
C GLN A 80 2.61 12.95 15.76
N ILE A 81 1.47 13.18 16.44
CA ILE A 81 0.82 12.16 17.27
C ILE A 81 0.33 11.01 16.40
N VAL A 82 -0.34 11.31 15.27
CA VAL A 82 -0.75 10.27 14.30
C VAL A 82 0.45 9.47 13.81
N SER A 83 1.57 10.13 13.47
CA SER A 83 2.79 9.43 13.04
C SER A 83 3.39 8.55 14.13
N ARG A 84 3.33 8.96 15.41
CA ARG A 84 3.78 8.13 16.53
C ARG A 84 2.89 6.91 16.71
N ILE A 85 1.56 7.06 16.64
CA ILE A 85 0.62 5.93 16.67
C ILE A 85 0.91 4.96 15.52
N GLN A 86 1.11 5.48 14.31
CA GLN A 86 1.46 4.67 13.13
C GLN A 86 2.76 3.90 13.36
N ASN A 87 3.81 4.54 13.85
CA ASN A 87 5.09 3.88 14.10
C ASN A 87 4.94 2.77 15.15
N THR A 88 4.24 3.03 16.26
CA THR A 88 3.96 2.01 17.27
C THR A 88 3.17 0.84 16.69
N ALA A 89 2.17 1.10 15.85
CA ALA A 89 1.40 0.05 15.19
C ALA A 89 2.26 -0.78 14.21
N LEU A 90 3.17 -0.13 13.47
CA LEU A 90 4.13 -0.80 12.59
C LEU A 90 5.10 -1.69 13.39
N ASP A 91 5.63 -1.20 14.51
CA ASP A 91 6.51 -1.98 15.37
C ASP A 91 5.79 -3.22 15.92
N LEU A 92 4.54 -3.07 16.38
CA LEU A 92 3.70 -4.19 16.84
C LEU A 92 3.43 -5.19 15.71
N LEU A 93 3.18 -4.71 14.49
CA LEU A 93 2.98 -5.56 13.31
C LEU A 93 4.26 -6.37 13.01
N ILE A 94 5.43 -5.72 13.03
CA ILE A 94 6.73 -6.37 12.79
C ILE A 94 6.98 -7.42 13.87
N VAL A 95 6.81 -7.08 15.15
CA VAL A 95 7.00 -8.01 16.27
C VAL A 95 6.04 -9.20 16.15
N SER A 96 4.77 -8.94 15.82
CA SER A 96 3.77 -10.00 15.64
C SER A 96 4.13 -10.92 14.45
N ALA A 97 4.58 -10.35 13.33
CA ALA A 97 5.01 -11.11 12.17
C ALA A 97 6.25 -11.97 12.47
N LEU A 98 7.22 -11.44 13.22
CA LEU A 98 8.38 -12.21 13.67
C LEU A 98 7.99 -13.31 14.67
N ALA A 99 7.01 -13.04 15.54
CA ALA A 99 6.54 -14.00 16.53
C ALA A 99 5.74 -15.16 15.91
N THR A 100 5.02 -14.93 14.80
CA THR A 100 4.25 -15.98 14.08
C THR A 100 5.07 -16.74 13.06
N LEU A 101 6.30 -16.30 12.78
CA LEU A 101 7.17 -16.90 11.80
C LEU A 101 7.78 -18.21 12.33
N SER A 102 7.58 -19.30 11.59
CA SER A 102 8.14 -20.61 11.95
C SER A 102 9.59 -20.73 11.51
N LEU A 103 10.51 -20.73 12.47
CA LEU A 103 11.94 -20.98 12.22
C LEU A 103 12.19 -22.34 11.58
N GLN A 104 11.34 -23.33 11.85
CA GLN A 104 11.44 -24.65 11.25
C GLN A 104 11.13 -24.59 9.75
N VAL A 105 10.07 -23.88 9.35
CA VAL A 105 9.73 -23.71 7.92
C VAL A 105 10.85 -22.98 7.18
N ILE A 106 11.49 -21.98 7.81
CA ILE A 106 12.66 -21.32 7.23
C ILE A 106 13.83 -22.30 7.09
N GLY A 107 14.14 -23.06 8.14
CA GLY A 107 15.23 -24.03 8.10
C GLY A 107 15.06 -25.05 6.98
N ASP A 108 13.84 -25.54 6.80
CA ASP A 108 13.49 -26.53 5.78
C ASP A 108 13.47 -25.92 4.36
N ASN A 109 13.27 -24.61 4.21
CA ASN A 109 13.12 -23.92 2.92
C ASN A 109 14.07 -22.71 2.76
N LEU A 110 15.26 -22.78 3.38
CA LEU A 110 16.17 -21.63 3.44
C LEU A 110 16.63 -21.21 2.05
N TRP A 111 16.85 -22.19 1.17
CA TRP A 111 17.32 -21.94 -0.18
C TRP A 111 16.26 -21.24 -1.03
N GLU A 112 15.01 -21.68 -0.93
CA GLU A 112 13.84 -21.07 -1.59
C GLU A 112 13.67 -19.62 -1.13
N PHE A 113 13.82 -19.37 0.17
CA PHE A 113 13.76 -18.03 0.74
C PHE A 113 14.86 -17.12 0.19
N ILE A 114 16.11 -17.61 0.17
CA ILE A 114 17.25 -16.85 -0.36
C ILE A 114 17.06 -16.56 -1.85
N ILE A 115 16.62 -17.54 -2.64
CA ILE A 115 16.35 -17.33 -4.06
C ILE A 115 15.28 -16.25 -4.23
N LEU A 116 14.15 -16.34 -3.54
CA LEU A 116 13.06 -15.36 -3.63
C LEU A 116 13.54 -13.96 -3.23
N ALA A 117 14.32 -13.84 -2.16
CA ALA A 117 14.89 -12.58 -1.72
C ALA A 117 15.85 -11.99 -2.77
N VAL A 118 16.82 -12.76 -3.25
CA VAL A 118 17.80 -12.31 -4.24
C VAL A 118 17.13 -11.95 -5.55
N VAL A 119 16.24 -12.80 -6.07
CA VAL A 119 15.50 -12.53 -7.30
C VAL A 119 14.64 -11.28 -7.14
N GLY A 120 13.94 -11.13 -6.01
CA GLY A 120 13.14 -9.94 -5.72
C GLY A 120 13.96 -8.65 -5.71
N VAL A 121 15.13 -8.66 -5.07
CA VAL A 121 16.04 -7.49 -5.06
C VAL A 121 16.57 -7.20 -6.46
N VAL A 122 17.06 -8.21 -7.17
CA VAL A 122 17.61 -8.06 -8.53
C VAL A 122 16.54 -7.53 -9.49
N LEU A 123 15.32 -8.08 -9.44
CA LEU A 123 14.20 -7.60 -10.25
C LEU A 123 13.86 -6.14 -9.95
N ASN A 124 13.81 -5.76 -8.67
CA ASN A 124 13.54 -4.36 -8.29
C ASN A 124 14.62 -3.41 -8.80
N VAL A 125 15.89 -3.78 -8.68
CA VAL A 125 17.01 -3.00 -9.20
C VAL A 125 16.94 -2.88 -10.73
N ILE A 126 16.65 -3.98 -11.43
CA ILE A 126 16.48 -3.97 -12.89
C ILE A 126 15.31 -3.09 -13.30
N MET A 127 14.15 -3.22 -12.63
CA MET A 127 12.99 -2.38 -12.92
C MET A 127 13.29 -0.90 -12.70
N PHE A 128 14.03 -0.55 -11.64
CA PHE A 128 14.41 0.83 -11.40
C PHE A 128 15.40 1.36 -12.45
N ILE A 129 16.50 0.65 -12.72
CA ILE A 129 17.56 1.15 -13.61
C ILE A 129 17.17 1.07 -15.08
N TYR A 130 16.48 0.01 -15.49
CA TYR A 130 16.14 -0.23 -16.90
C TYR A 130 14.75 0.25 -17.27
N LEU A 131 13.74 -0.04 -16.43
CA LEU A 131 12.35 0.14 -16.82
C LEU A 131 11.81 1.54 -16.48
N ALA A 132 12.10 2.06 -15.29
CA ALA A 132 11.67 3.39 -14.87
C ALA A 132 12.05 4.52 -15.87
N PRO A 133 13.29 4.62 -16.41
CA PRO A 133 13.63 5.68 -17.38
C PRO A 133 12.90 5.53 -18.72
N ARG A 134 12.36 4.35 -19.04
CA ARG A 134 11.61 4.06 -20.28
C ARG A 134 10.11 4.29 -20.13
N MET A 135 9.54 4.00 -18.96
CA MET A 135 8.10 4.18 -18.69
C MET A 135 7.77 5.59 -18.20
N ILE A 136 8.67 6.24 -17.46
CA ILE A 136 8.38 7.52 -16.80
C ILE A 136 8.94 8.68 -17.66
N PRO A 137 8.08 9.58 -18.18
CA PRO A 137 8.54 10.65 -19.08
C PRO A 137 9.36 11.72 -18.37
N HIS A 138 8.84 12.21 -17.23
CA HIS A 138 9.35 13.35 -16.47
C HIS A 138 9.83 12.93 -15.08
N PHE A 139 10.95 13.49 -14.62
CA PHE A 139 11.49 13.27 -13.26
C PHE A 139 11.55 11.78 -12.91
N TRP A 140 12.01 10.96 -13.87
CA TRP A 140 11.92 9.50 -13.79
C TRP A 140 12.71 8.95 -12.61
N PHE A 141 13.80 9.61 -12.24
CA PHE A 141 14.66 9.20 -11.13
C PHE A 141 13.99 9.56 -9.80
N GLU A 142 13.53 10.80 -9.63
CA GLU A 142 12.83 11.27 -8.44
C GLU A 142 11.52 10.51 -8.18
N ARG A 143 10.79 10.17 -9.25
CA ARG A 143 9.59 9.33 -9.16
C ARG A 143 9.93 7.86 -8.91
N GLY A 144 10.87 7.32 -9.68
CA GLY A 144 11.22 5.90 -9.62
C GLY A 144 11.92 5.50 -8.32
N ILE A 145 12.71 6.39 -7.70
CA ILE A 145 13.44 6.07 -6.47
C ILE A 145 12.48 5.88 -5.29
N GLY A 146 11.33 6.57 -5.31
CA GLY A 146 10.26 6.38 -4.35
C GLY A 146 9.65 4.98 -4.44
N ASP A 147 9.31 4.55 -5.65
CA ASP A 147 8.78 3.21 -5.91
C ASP A 147 9.82 2.13 -5.59
N PHE A 148 11.09 2.34 -5.97
CA PHE A 148 12.18 1.43 -5.61
C PHE A 148 12.33 1.26 -4.09
N GLY A 149 12.35 2.36 -3.34
CA GLY A 149 12.45 2.32 -1.88
C GLY A 149 11.23 1.67 -1.23
N GLN A 150 10.03 1.88 -1.77
CA GLN A 150 8.82 1.21 -1.31
C GLN A 150 8.88 -0.29 -1.56
N SER A 151 9.26 -0.72 -2.77
CA SER A 151 9.30 -2.14 -3.12
C SER A 151 10.40 -2.92 -2.38
N MET A 152 11.44 -2.23 -1.91
CA MET A 152 12.51 -2.81 -1.08
C MET A 152 12.19 -2.81 0.42
N GLY A 153 11.05 -2.22 0.83
CA GLY A 153 10.70 -2.10 2.24
C GLY A 153 9.27 -1.60 2.43
N VAL A 154 9.13 -0.35 2.90
CA VAL A 154 7.84 0.30 3.14
C VAL A 154 7.78 1.66 2.45
N ALA A 155 6.57 2.20 2.27
CA ALA A 155 6.38 3.51 1.66
C ALA A 155 7.21 4.63 2.33
N ALA A 156 7.46 4.53 3.65
CA ALA A 156 8.31 5.49 4.37
C ALA A 156 9.77 5.48 3.88
N THR A 157 10.32 4.31 3.51
CA THR A 157 11.65 4.19 2.91
C THR A 157 11.68 4.86 1.53
N GLY A 158 10.63 4.66 0.72
CA GLY A 158 10.45 5.36 -0.55
C GLY A 158 10.46 6.89 -0.39
N ILE A 159 9.64 7.41 0.54
CA ILE A 159 9.57 8.85 0.85
C ILE A 159 10.92 9.38 1.36
N MET A 160 11.65 8.60 2.17
CA MET A 160 12.99 8.98 2.64
C MET A 160 13.94 9.17 1.47
N LEU A 161 14.02 8.20 0.54
CA LEU A 161 14.88 8.30 -0.64
C LEU A 161 14.48 9.48 -1.54
N MET A 162 13.19 9.71 -1.74
CA MET A 162 12.70 10.88 -2.49
C MET A 162 13.12 12.19 -1.85
N LYS A 163 13.10 12.29 -0.50
CA LYS A 163 13.59 13.48 0.21
C LYS A 163 15.09 13.67 0.13
N ILE A 164 15.86 12.60 -0.09
CA ILE A 164 17.31 12.70 -0.31
C ILE A 164 17.58 13.28 -1.72
N VAL A 165 16.82 12.83 -2.72
CA VAL A 165 17.01 13.23 -4.12
C VAL A 165 16.36 14.58 -4.44
N ASP A 166 15.21 14.89 -3.83
CA ASP A 166 14.49 16.16 -3.97
C ASP A 166 14.08 16.72 -2.58
N PRO A 167 15.05 17.24 -1.79
CA PRO A 167 14.79 17.72 -0.43
C PRO A 167 13.83 18.90 -0.37
N GLU A 168 13.92 19.79 -1.36
CA GLU A 168 13.10 21.01 -1.47
C GLU A 168 11.75 20.77 -2.15
N GLN A 169 11.44 19.52 -2.54
CA GLN A 169 10.21 19.13 -3.25
C GLN A 169 9.92 19.99 -4.49
N LYS A 170 10.97 20.30 -5.26
CA LYS A 170 10.88 21.11 -6.49
C LYS A 170 10.16 20.36 -7.60
N THR A 171 10.20 19.02 -7.57
CA THR A 171 9.56 18.17 -8.56
C THR A 171 8.15 17.74 -8.10
N PRO A 172 7.23 17.42 -9.03
CA PRO A 172 5.93 16.89 -8.69
C PRO A 172 5.98 15.44 -8.16
N ALA A 173 7.16 14.84 -7.96
CA ALA A 173 7.32 13.43 -7.63
C ALA A 173 6.63 13.06 -6.31
N MET A 174 6.85 13.84 -5.24
CA MET A 174 6.27 13.56 -3.91
C MET A 174 4.73 13.57 -3.93
N LYS A 175 4.13 14.56 -4.63
CA LYS A 175 2.67 14.65 -4.80
C LYS A 175 2.14 13.47 -5.60
N ALA A 176 2.78 13.15 -6.74
CA ALA A 176 2.38 12.03 -7.59
C ALA A 176 2.46 10.69 -6.85
N PHE A 177 3.50 10.48 -6.05
CA PHE A 177 3.65 9.30 -5.20
C PHE A 177 2.48 9.18 -4.22
N GLY A 178 2.17 10.23 -3.46
CA GLY A 178 1.04 10.23 -2.52
C GLY A 178 -0.31 9.93 -3.16
N TYR A 179 -0.62 10.54 -4.32
CA TYR A 179 -1.86 10.25 -5.05
C TYR A 179 -1.95 8.80 -5.53
N LYS A 180 -0.84 8.21 -5.99
CA LYS A 180 -0.78 6.80 -6.38
C LYS A 180 -1.12 5.87 -5.21
N GLN A 181 -0.62 6.16 -4.00
CA GLN A 181 -0.81 5.26 -2.85
C GLN A 181 -2.27 5.03 -2.46
N ILE A 182 -3.14 6.01 -2.69
CA ILE A 182 -4.58 5.89 -2.39
C ILE A 182 -5.20 4.71 -3.14
N PHE A 183 -4.75 4.44 -4.36
CA PHE A 183 -5.22 3.29 -5.15
C PHE A 183 -4.30 2.08 -5.02
N PHE A 184 -2.99 2.30 -4.92
CA PHE A 184 -2.01 1.22 -4.92
C PHE A 184 -2.05 0.37 -3.65
N GLU A 185 -2.03 1.00 -2.47
CA GLU A 185 -1.93 0.28 -1.19
C GLU A 185 -3.16 -0.62 -0.93
N PRO A 186 -4.42 -0.14 -1.10
CA PRO A 186 -5.60 -0.99 -0.91
C PRO A 186 -5.75 -2.11 -1.93
N MET A 187 -5.09 -2.02 -3.09
CA MET A 187 -5.19 -3.03 -4.14
C MET A 187 -4.07 -4.07 -4.02
N VAL A 188 -2.82 -3.62 -4.04
CA VAL A 188 -1.63 -4.49 -4.23
C VAL A 188 -0.57 -4.35 -3.13
N GLY A 189 -0.64 -3.32 -2.28
CA GLY A 189 0.29 -3.09 -1.17
C GLY A 189 -0.02 -3.93 0.09
N GLY A 190 -0.68 -5.08 -0.06
CA GLY A 190 -1.22 -5.88 1.05
C GLY A 190 -2.75 -5.83 1.17
N GLY A 191 -3.43 -5.14 0.26
CA GLY A 191 -4.88 -5.06 0.20
C GLY A 191 -5.54 -6.19 -0.61
N LEU A 192 -6.57 -5.88 -1.42
CA LEU A 192 -7.49 -6.85 -2.04
C LEU A 192 -6.79 -7.99 -2.77
N VAL A 193 -5.88 -7.67 -3.69
CA VAL A 193 -5.24 -8.67 -4.57
C VAL A 193 -4.30 -9.55 -3.78
N THR A 194 -3.52 -8.96 -2.86
CA THR A 194 -2.57 -9.70 -2.03
C THR A 194 -3.27 -10.63 -1.06
N ALA A 195 -4.36 -10.18 -0.43
CA ALA A 195 -5.14 -11.01 0.50
C ALA A 195 -5.93 -12.11 -0.23
N ALA A 196 -6.50 -11.79 -1.40
CA ALA A 196 -7.22 -12.76 -2.21
C ALA A 196 -6.30 -13.77 -2.92
N ALA A 197 -4.99 -13.52 -3.01
CA ALA A 197 -4.06 -14.38 -3.73
C ALA A 197 -4.11 -15.84 -3.24
N MET A 198 -4.08 -16.06 -1.92
CA MET A 198 -4.09 -17.42 -1.36
C MET A 198 -5.42 -18.15 -1.62
N PRO A 199 -6.60 -17.58 -1.30
CA PRO A 199 -7.89 -18.18 -1.69
C PRO A 199 -8.00 -18.46 -3.20
N LEU A 200 -7.56 -17.52 -4.06
CA LEU A 200 -7.62 -17.71 -5.51
C LEU A 200 -6.70 -18.83 -5.98
N ILE A 201 -5.50 -18.96 -5.41
CA ILE A 201 -4.56 -20.05 -5.73
C ILE A 201 -5.13 -21.40 -5.28
N ILE A 202 -5.79 -21.47 -4.12
CA ILE A 202 -6.39 -22.71 -3.60
C ILE A 202 -7.57 -23.16 -4.49
N ASN A 203 -8.42 -22.22 -4.92
CA ASN A 203 -9.63 -22.54 -5.69
C ASN A 203 -9.35 -22.76 -7.19
N PHE A 204 -8.49 -21.94 -7.80
CA PHE A 204 -8.25 -21.96 -9.26
C PHE A 204 -6.89 -22.57 -9.64
N GLY A 205 -6.03 -22.85 -8.66
CA GLY A 205 -4.69 -23.38 -8.88
C GLY A 205 -3.62 -22.29 -9.09
N ALA A 206 -2.37 -22.65 -8.78
CA ALA A 206 -1.23 -21.72 -8.87
C ALA A 206 -0.90 -21.33 -10.31
N VAL A 207 -1.03 -22.26 -11.28
CA VAL A 207 -0.66 -22.00 -12.68
C VAL A 207 -1.58 -20.98 -13.34
N PRO A 208 -2.93 -21.08 -13.26
CA PRO A 208 -3.81 -20.05 -13.80
C PRO A 208 -3.60 -18.68 -13.16
N PHE A 209 -3.38 -18.63 -11.83
CA PHE A 209 -3.10 -17.39 -11.12
C PHE A 209 -1.78 -16.75 -11.59
N LEU A 210 -0.74 -17.55 -11.77
CA LEU A 210 0.55 -17.08 -12.32
C LEU A 210 0.39 -16.52 -13.74
N ILE A 211 -0.35 -17.20 -14.60
CA ILE A 211 -0.62 -16.73 -15.97
C ILE A 211 -1.36 -15.38 -15.92
N ALA A 212 -2.43 -15.29 -15.12
CA ALA A 212 -3.23 -14.07 -15.01
C ALA A 212 -2.40 -12.88 -14.50
N THR A 213 -1.63 -13.06 -13.43
CA THR A 213 -0.76 -12.01 -12.86
C THR A 213 0.38 -11.62 -13.79
N THR A 214 0.95 -12.57 -14.52
CA THR A 214 1.97 -12.31 -15.54
C THR A 214 1.41 -11.50 -16.69
N LEU A 215 0.24 -11.88 -17.23
CA LEU A 215 -0.43 -11.13 -18.29
C LEU A 215 -0.76 -9.70 -17.85
N LEU A 216 -1.25 -9.52 -16.63
CA LEU A 216 -1.53 -8.21 -16.07
C LEU A 216 -0.26 -7.36 -15.96
N THR A 217 0.83 -7.96 -15.48
CA THR A 217 2.15 -7.30 -15.38
C THR A 217 2.66 -6.88 -16.75
N VAL A 218 2.60 -7.77 -17.74
CA VAL A 218 3.01 -7.48 -19.12
C VAL A 218 2.12 -6.40 -19.75
N ALA A 219 0.81 -6.41 -19.49
CA ALA A 219 -0.11 -5.38 -19.98
C ALA A 219 0.24 -3.99 -19.42
N PHE A 220 0.46 -3.87 -18.10
CA PHE A 220 0.88 -2.60 -17.50
C PHE A 220 2.28 -2.16 -17.95
N TRP A 221 3.19 -3.12 -18.15
CA TRP A 221 4.51 -2.84 -18.69
C TRP A 221 4.43 -2.25 -20.11
N LEU A 222 3.68 -2.92 -21.00
CA LEU A 222 3.49 -2.46 -22.38
C LEU A 222 2.78 -1.10 -22.42
N LEU A 223 1.76 -0.89 -21.60
CA LEU A 223 1.09 0.40 -21.47
C LEU A 223 2.08 1.49 -21.04
N GLY A 224 2.92 1.20 -20.04
CA GLY A 224 3.98 2.09 -19.60
C GLY A 224 4.94 2.51 -20.69
N VAL A 225 5.47 1.54 -21.44
CA VAL A 225 6.50 1.80 -22.45
C VAL A 225 5.90 2.39 -23.73
N LEU A 226 4.78 1.87 -24.21
CA LEU A 226 4.20 2.24 -25.50
C LEU A 226 3.37 3.52 -25.45
N TYR A 227 2.70 3.79 -24.33
CA TYR A 227 1.88 5.00 -24.19
C TYR A 227 2.69 6.12 -23.55
N PHE A 228 3.12 5.94 -22.30
CA PHE A 228 3.84 6.99 -21.57
C PHE A 228 5.27 7.18 -22.10
N GLY A 229 6.00 6.10 -22.38
CA GLY A 229 7.35 6.18 -22.93
C GLY A 229 7.45 6.89 -24.28
N LYS A 230 6.39 6.83 -25.12
CA LYS A 230 6.34 7.56 -26.40
C LYS A 230 6.08 9.06 -26.22
N ASN A 231 5.27 9.47 -25.25
CA ASN A 231 5.04 10.90 -24.99
C ASN A 231 6.36 11.64 -24.68
N LYS A 232 7.28 10.99 -23.98
CA LYS A 232 8.65 11.51 -23.73
C LYS A 232 9.45 11.81 -25.00
N GLN A 233 9.26 11.03 -26.07
CA GLN A 233 9.96 11.22 -27.34
C GLN A 233 9.35 12.34 -28.18
N ASN A 234 8.04 12.53 -28.10
CA ASN A 234 7.35 13.58 -28.83
C ASN A 234 7.65 14.96 -28.23
N GLU A 235 7.67 15.09 -26.89
CA GLU A 235 8.00 16.36 -26.20
C GLU A 235 9.47 16.78 -26.36
N ARG A 236 10.38 15.87 -26.74
CA ARG A 236 11.78 16.20 -27.09
C ARG A 236 11.97 16.60 -28.55
N ARG A 237 10.97 16.39 -29.40
CA ARG A 237 11.01 16.69 -30.85
C ARG A 237 10.34 18.02 -31.19
N GLU A 238 9.58 18.59 -30.27
CA GLU A 238 9.06 19.96 -30.29
C GLU A 238 10.05 20.92 -29.61
#